data_AF-A0A0C4E1M2-F1
#
_entry.id   AF-A0A0C4E1M2-F1
#
_cell.length_a   1.000
_cell.length_b   1.000
_cell.length_c   1.000
_cell.angle_alpha   90.00
_cell.angle_beta   90.00
_cell.angle_gamma   90.00
#
_symmetry.space_group_name_H-M   'P 1'
#
loop_
_entity.id
_entity.type
_entity.pdbx_description
1 polymer ?
#
loop_
_entity_poly.entity_id
_entity_poly.type
_entity_poly.pdbx_seq_one_letter_code
_entity_poly.pdbx_strand_id
1 'polypeptide(L)'
;MDAGEAAALLETWDPSWKTMSLDDITLKFAIAKRVHQLSGHILVDSKLNSVQTINDLIKILVTPPKPKKLAEEIEARGELAKLPNVTVYNRRVTPIDKDKMVGRWKVVAQELEKRDLPVTGKGKHGRSVEKSWVRGGA
;
A
#
# COMPACT_ATOMS: atom_id res chain seq x y z
N MET A 1 24.58 -12.66 -2.74
CA MET A 1 24.20 -13.79 -1.88
C MET A 1 22.82 -14.19 -2.30
N ASP A 2 22.71 -15.43 -2.72
CA ASP A 2 21.43 -16.00 -3.12
C ASP A 2 20.70 -16.58 -1.90
N ALA A 3 19.38 -16.79 -2.02
CA ALA A 3 18.57 -17.26 -0.89
C ALA A 3 19.04 -18.61 -0.32
N GLY A 4 19.57 -19.49 -1.16
CA GLY A 4 20.12 -20.78 -0.74
C GLY A 4 21.40 -20.66 0.10
N GLU A 5 22.29 -19.74 -0.27
CA GLU A 5 23.52 -19.49 0.49
C GLU A 5 23.21 -18.88 1.87
N ALA A 6 22.21 -17.99 1.94
CA ALA A 6 21.77 -17.39 3.19
C ALA A 6 21.17 -18.42 4.15
N ALA A 7 20.42 -19.40 3.64
CA ALA A 7 19.86 -20.49 4.45
C ALA A 7 20.97 -21.39 5.04
N ALA A 8 21.97 -21.76 4.23
CA ALA A 8 23.10 -22.56 4.68
C ALA A 8 23.90 -21.85 5.80
N LEU A 9 24.11 -20.53 5.69
CA LEU A 9 24.76 -19.75 6.75
C LEU A 9 23.94 -19.74 8.05
N LEU A 10 22.61 -19.69 7.95
CA LEU A 10 21.74 -19.65 9.12
C LEU A 10 21.81 -20.96 9.93
N GLU A 11 22.04 -22.10 9.28
CA GLU A 11 22.26 -23.39 9.94
C GLU A 11 23.60 -23.47 10.68
N THR A 12 24.62 -22.75 10.21
CA THR A 12 25.95 -22.75 10.84
C THR A 12 26.02 -21.92 12.12
N TRP A 13 25.08 -21.00 12.35
CA TRP A 13 25.13 -20.05 13.46
C TRP A 13 24.20 -20.47 14.59
N ASP A 14 24.69 -20.41 15.83
CA ASP A 14 23.88 -20.72 17.01
C ASP A 14 22.83 -19.63 17.29
N PRO A 15 21.54 -19.94 17.51
CA PRO A 15 20.49 -18.91 17.67
C PRO A 15 20.66 -17.93 18.85
N SER A 16 21.58 -18.18 19.80
CA SER A 16 21.80 -17.32 20.97
C SER A 16 22.22 -15.89 20.62
N TRP A 17 22.83 -15.65 19.46
CA TRP A 17 23.20 -14.29 19.05
C TRP A 17 21.97 -13.37 18.93
N LYS A 18 20.78 -13.91 18.64
CA LYS A 18 19.55 -13.12 18.51
C LYS A 18 19.14 -12.46 19.83
N THR A 19 19.49 -13.05 20.98
CA THR A 19 19.15 -12.54 22.30
C THR A 19 20.23 -11.63 22.89
N MET A 20 21.36 -11.41 22.20
CA MET A 20 22.39 -10.49 22.65
C MET A 20 21.86 -9.06 22.75
N SER A 21 22.25 -8.38 23.83
CA SER A 21 21.91 -6.98 24.06
C SER A 21 22.71 -6.05 23.14
N LEU A 22 22.07 -4.97 22.69
CA LEU A 22 22.63 -3.88 21.92
C LEU A 22 22.72 -2.60 22.77
N ASP A 23 23.01 -2.68 24.07
CA ASP A 23 23.05 -1.49 24.93
C ASP A 23 24.19 -0.51 24.61
N ASP A 24 25.32 -1.01 24.07
CA ASP A 24 26.42 -0.14 23.63
C ASP A 24 26.01 0.69 22.40
N ILE A 25 26.02 2.01 22.59
CA ILE A 25 25.63 3.01 21.59
C ILE A 25 26.54 2.96 20.37
N THR A 26 27.85 2.74 20.56
CA THR A 26 28.83 2.76 19.45
C THR A 26 28.63 1.55 18.54
N LEU A 27 28.47 0.38 19.13
CA LEU A 27 28.16 -0.87 18.44
C LEU A 27 26.79 -0.82 17.77
N LYS A 28 25.75 -0.32 18.46
CA LYS A 28 24.40 -0.13 17.90
C LYS A 28 24.43 0.75 16.65
N PHE A 29 25.16 1.88 16.70
CA PHE A 29 25.31 2.77 15.56
C PHE A 29 26.06 2.10 14.40
N ALA A 30 27.17 1.41 14.67
CA ALA A 30 27.95 0.72 13.64
C ALA A 30 27.13 -0.34 12.90
N ILE A 31 26.34 -1.13 13.64
CA ILE A 31 25.43 -2.13 13.08
C ILE A 31 24.34 -1.46 12.24
N ALA A 32 23.64 -0.46 12.78
CA ALA A 32 22.58 0.25 12.06
C ALA A 32 23.11 0.88 10.75
N LYS A 33 24.31 1.48 10.78
CA LYS A 33 24.99 2.01 9.60
C LYS A 33 25.29 0.92 8.58
N ARG A 34 25.83 -0.24 9.01
CA ARG A 34 26.14 -1.35 8.10
C ARG A 34 24.89 -1.95 7.47
N VAL A 35 23.82 -2.10 8.25
CA VAL A 35 22.51 -2.53 7.78
C VAL A 35 21.97 -1.57 6.73
N HIS A 36 22.07 -0.26 6.96
CA HIS A 36 21.65 0.74 5.99
C HIS A 36 22.44 0.65 4.67
N GLN A 37 23.76 0.49 4.75
CA GLN A 37 24.62 0.33 3.56
C GLN A 37 24.30 -0.92 2.73
N LEU A 38 23.98 -2.04 3.40
CA LEU A 38 23.73 -3.31 2.71
C LEU A 38 22.28 -3.45 2.21
N SER A 39 21.31 -2.94 2.98
CA SER A 39 19.89 -3.14 2.71
C SER A 39 19.17 -1.91 2.15
N GLY A 40 19.78 -0.72 2.23
CA GLY A 40 19.15 0.55 1.88
C GLY A 40 18.11 1.06 2.89
N HIS A 41 17.74 0.29 3.92
CA HIS A 41 16.72 0.67 4.89
C HIS A 41 17.29 1.65 5.92
N ILE A 42 16.65 2.80 6.11
CA ILE A 42 17.01 3.78 7.14
C ILE A 42 16.21 3.46 8.40
N LEU A 43 16.91 3.22 9.51
CA LEU A 43 16.30 3.07 10.83
C LEU A 43 16.23 4.44 11.51
N VAL A 44 15.01 4.87 11.87
CA VAL A 44 14.79 6.14 12.57
C VAL A 44 15.28 6.03 14.01
N ASP A 45 15.89 7.08 14.54
CA ASP A 45 16.47 7.11 15.90
C ASP A 45 15.47 6.73 17.00
N SER A 46 14.20 7.14 16.86
CA SER A 46 13.14 6.76 17.80
C SER A 46 12.92 5.25 17.87
N LYS A 47 13.11 4.54 16.74
CA LYS A 47 13.07 3.08 16.68
C LYS A 47 14.35 2.47 17.23
N LEU A 48 15.53 3.02 16.92
CA LEU A 48 16.80 2.55 17.45
C LEU A 48 16.88 2.62 18.98
N ASN A 49 16.29 3.66 19.58
CA ASN A 49 16.20 3.81 21.03
C ASN A 49 15.32 2.73 21.70
N SER A 50 14.29 2.26 21.00
CA SER A 50 13.42 1.17 21.48
C SER A 50 14.03 -0.23 21.33
N VAL A 51 15.11 -0.37 20.55
CA VAL A 51 15.78 -1.66 20.29
C VAL A 51 16.77 -1.96 21.40
N GLN A 52 16.53 -3.05 22.12
CA GLN A 52 17.42 -3.59 23.15
C GLN A 52 18.16 -4.84 22.67
N THR A 53 17.52 -5.68 21.84
CA THR A 53 18.13 -6.92 21.35
C THR A 53 18.32 -6.93 19.84
N ILE A 54 19.20 -7.81 19.36
CA ILE A 54 19.39 -8.04 17.92
C ILE A 54 18.09 -8.54 17.26
N ASN A 55 17.32 -9.39 17.96
CA ASN A 55 16.02 -9.85 17.50
C ASN A 55 15.03 -8.70 17.26
N ASP A 56 15.05 -7.65 18.09
CA ASP A 56 14.18 -6.49 17.91
C ASP A 56 14.57 -5.67 16.67
N LEU A 57 15.88 -5.55 16.41
CA LEU A 57 16.38 -4.94 15.17
C LEU A 57 15.90 -5.71 13.94
N ILE A 58 16.03 -7.05 13.95
CA ILE A 58 15.59 -7.93 12.86
C ILE A 58 14.09 -7.81 12.65
N LYS A 59 13.28 -7.83 13.72
CA LYS A 59 11.83 -7.63 13.64
C LYS A 59 11.48 -6.33 12.93
N ILE A 60 12.16 -5.22 13.26
CA ILE A 60 11.89 -3.92 12.61
C ILE A 60 12.24 -3.96 11.13
N LEU A 61 13.34 -4.60 10.75
CA LEU A 61 13.78 -4.69 9.35
C LEU A 61 12.89 -5.59 8.50
N VAL A 62 12.42 -6.71 9.05
CA VAL A 62 11.59 -7.68 8.34
C VAL A 62 10.12 -7.27 8.29
N THR A 63 9.65 -6.52 9.30
CA THR A 63 8.23 -6.10 9.35
C THR A 63 7.96 -5.08 8.23
N PRO A 64 7.08 -5.41 7.27
CA PRO A 64 6.74 -4.47 6.22
C PRO A 64 6.00 -3.26 6.82
N PRO A 65 6.06 -2.08 6.17
CA PRO A 65 5.32 -0.92 6.62
C PRO A 65 3.83 -1.23 6.67
N LYS A 66 3.14 -0.72 7.70
CA LYS A 66 1.70 -0.89 7.81
C LYS A 66 1.01 -0.36 6.53
N PRO A 67 0.09 -1.12 5.91
CA PRO A 67 -0.63 -0.65 4.73
C PRO A 67 -1.36 0.64 5.02
N LYS A 68 -1.36 1.56 4.05
CA LYS A 68 -1.99 2.89 4.20
C LYS A 68 -3.50 2.81 4.07
N LYS A 69 -4.01 1.85 3.29
CA LYS A 69 -5.44 1.66 3.08
C LYS A 69 -5.96 0.56 3.96
N LEU A 70 -7.13 0.80 4.54
CA LEU A 70 -7.86 -0.20 5.32
C LEU A 70 -8.25 -1.42 4.46
N ALA A 71 -8.55 -1.22 3.17
CA ALA A 71 -8.82 -2.33 2.25
C ALA A 71 -7.62 -3.27 2.11
N GLU A 72 -6.40 -2.73 1.97
CA GLU A 72 -5.16 -3.51 1.91
C GLU A 72 -4.91 -4.24 3.24
N GLU A 73 -5.21 -3.61 4.38
CA GLU A 73 -5.10 -4.26 5.69
C GLU A 73 -6.07 -5.44 5.84
N ILE A 74 -7.31 -5.28 5.36
CA ILE A 74 -8.33 -6.33 5.38
C ILE A 74 -7.94 -7.50 4.46
N GLU A 75 -7.42 -7.20 3.28
CA GLU A 75 -6.94 -8.20 2.33
C GLU A 75 -5.74 -8.98 2.92
N ALA A 76 -4.77 -8.28 3.52
CA ALA A 76 -3.60 -8.90 4.14
C ALA A 76 -3.96 -9.81 5.32
N ARG A 77 -4.97 -9.43 6.12
CA ARG A 77 -5.51 -10.29 7.20
C ARG A 77 -6.26 -11.50 6.66
N GLY A 78 -6.97 -11.35 5.53
CA GLY A 78 -7.66 -12.44 4.83
C GLY A 78 -8.85 -13.07 5.58
N GLU A 79 -9.14 -12.68 6.83
CA GLU A 79 -10.24 -13.23 7.63
C GLU A 79 -11.61 -12.95 7.00
N LEU A 80 -11.85 -11.69 6.61
CA LEU A 80 -13.11 -11.28 5.99
C LEU A 80 -13.27 -11.78 4.56
N ALA A 81 -12.17 -12.02 3.84
CA ALA A 81 -12.18 -12.56 2.48
C ALA A 81 -12.55 -14.05 2.43
N LYS A 82 -12.37 -14.80 3.54
CA LYS A 82 -12.75 -16.22 3.65
C LYS A 82 -14.26 -16.42 3.79
N LEU A 83 -14.99 -15.38 4.21
CA LEU A 83 -16.43 -15.47 4.47
C LEU A 83 -17.21 -15.33 3.16
N PRO A 84 -18.04 -16.31 2.76
CA PRO A 84 -18.73 -16.28 1.47
C PRO A 84 -19.85 -15.22 1.38
N ASN A 85 -20.32 -14.72 2.52
CA ASN A 85 -21.37 -13.71 2.64
C ASN A 85 -20.83 -12.28 2.77
N VAL A 86 -19.51 -12.09 2.71
CA VAL A 86 -18.87 -10.78 2.85
C VAL A 86 -18.10 -10.48 1.57
N THR A 87 -18.28 -9.28 1.03
CA THR A 87 -17.52 -8.80 -0.12
C THR A 87 -16.91 -7.45 0.22
N VAL A 88 -15.60 -7.35 0.07
CA VAL A 88 -14.83 -6.13 0.35
C VAL A 88 -14.42 -5.49 -0.97
N TYR A 89 -14.67 -4.19 -1.11
CA TYR A 89 -14.28 -3.41 -2.28
C TYR A 89 -13.19 -2.41 -1.90
N ASN A 90 -12.10 -2.35 -2.67
CA ASN A 90 -10.98 -1.43 -2.43
C ASN A 90 -11.34 0.05 -2.71
N ARG A 91 -12.38 0.30 -3.52
CA ARG A 91 -12.84 1.66 -3.87
C ARG A 91 -14.33 1.83 -3.60
N ARG A 92 -14.75 3.10 -3.51
CA ARG A 92 -16.17 3.46 -3.44
C ARG A 92 -16.95 2.85 -4.61
N VAL A 93 -18.04 2.16 -4.28
CA VAL A 93 -19.02 1.67 -5.26
C VAL A 93 -19.82 2.86 -5.78
N THR A 94 -19.69 3.14 -7.07
CA THR A 94 -20.39 4.25 -7.75
C THR A 94 -21.77 3.80 -8.25
N PRO A 95 -22.68 4.71 -8.59
CA PRO A 95 -23.97 4.34 -9.21
C PRO A 95 -23.80 3.48 -10.47
N ILE A 96 -22.79 3.80 -11.30
CA ILE A 96 -22.44 3.01 -12.49
C ILE A 96 -22.09 1.56 -12.12
N ASP A 97 -21.33 1.36 -11.03
CA ASP A 97 -20.98 0.00 -10.58
C ASP A 97 -22.22 -0.78 -10.14
N LYS A 98 -23.19 -0.12 -9.48
CA LYS A 98 -24.46 -0.75 -9.11
C LYS A 98 -25.27 -1.16 -10.34
N ASP A 99 -25.37 -0.29 -11.35
CA ASP A 99 -26.05 -0.63 -12.60
C ASP A 99 -25.30 -1.72 -13.40
N LYS A 100 -23.97 -1.80 -13.28
CA LYS A 100 -23.18 -2.90 -13.86
C LYS A 100 -23.46 -4.22 -13.14
N MET A 101 -23.54 -4.23 -11.80
CA MET A 101 -23.88 -5.43 -11.02
C MET A 101 -25.25 -5.99 -11.40
N VAL A 102 -26.23 -5.12 -11.69
CA VAL A 102 -27.56 -5.50 -12.18
C VAL A 102 -27.57 -5.85 -13.67
N GLY A 103 -26.57 -5.41 -14.44
CA GLY A 103 -26.48 -5.57 -15.90
C GLY A 103 -27.19 -4.48 -16.71
N ARG A 104 -27.87 -3.53 -16.05
CA ARG A 104 -28.59 -2.41 -16.69
C ARG A 104 -27.66 -1.47 -17.46
N TRP A 105 -26.42 -1.29 -16.96
CA TRP A 105 -25.46 -0.37 -17.56
C TRP A 105 -25.19 -0.64 -19.05
N LYS A 106 -25.28 -1.92 -19.47
CA LYS A 106 -25.12 -2.31 -20.88
C LYS A 106 -26.15 -1.63 -21.79
N VAL A 107 -27.42 -1.65 -21.39
CA VAL A 107 -28.53 -1.06 -22.17
C VAL A 107 -28.42 0.46 -22.17
N VAL A 108 -28.12 1.05 -21.01
CA VAL A 108 -27.94 2.50 -20.88
C VAL A 108 -26.80 2.99 -21.78
N ALA A 109 -25.65 2.30 -21.79
CA ALA A 109 -24.53 2.67 -22.64
C ALA A 109 -24.89 2.63 -24.13
N GLN A 110 -25.55 1.56 -24.59
CA GLN A 110 -25.99 1.43 -25.99
C GLN A 110 -26.98 2.53 -26.40
N GLU A 111 -27.94 2.87 -25.52
CA GLU A 111 -28.91 3.93 -25.79
C GLU A 111 -28.29 5.33 -25.80
N LEU A 112 -27.29 5.59 -24.94
CA LEU A 112 -26.55 6.86 -24.95
C LEU A 112 -25.72 7.00 -26.24
N GLU A 113 -25.04 5.94 -26.66
CA GLU A 113 -24.27 5.92 -27.92
C GLU A 113 -25.18 6.15 -29.13
N LYS A 114 -26.34 5.49 -29.18
CA LYS A 114 -27.32 5.66 -30.27
C LYS A 114 -27.84 7.10 -30.40
N ARG A 115 -27.80 7.88 -29.32
CA ARG A 115 -28.27 9.27 -29.26
C ARG A 115 -27.14 10.28 -29.32
N ASP A 116 -25.92 9.84 -29.62
CA ASP A 116 -24.71 10.67 -29.63
C ASP A 116 -24.47 11.42 -28.29
N LEU A 117 -24.88 10.81 -27.16
CA LEU A 117 -24.67 11.33 -25.82
C LEU A 117 -23.40 10.73 -25.17
N PRO A 118 -22.70 11.47 -24.29
CA PRO A 118 -21.50 10.95 -23.64
C PRO A 118 -21.84 9.85 -22.63
N VAL A 119 -21.29 8.64 -22.84
CA VAL A 119 -21.51 7.46 -21.98
C VAL A 119 -20.96 7.67 -20.55
N THR A 120 -19.84 8.37 -20.41
CA THR A 120 -19.31 8.78 -19.11
C THR A 120 -18.75 10.21 -19.16
N GLY A 121 -18.89 10.95 -18.07
CA GLY A 121 -18.40 12.32 -17.96
C GLY A 121 -19.24 13.32 -18.76
N LYS A 122 -18.61 14.43 -19.20
CA LYS A 122 -19.29 15.55 -19.88
C LYS A 122 -19.07 15.58 -21.40
N GLY A 123 -18.39 14.58 -21.96
CA GLY A 123 -18.01 14.56 -23.37
C GLY A 123 -17.03 15.68 -23.77
N LYS A 124 -17.06 16.10 -25.04
CA LYS A 124 -16.22 17.18 -25.60
C LYS A 124 -16.80 18.59 -25.36
N HIS A 125 -17.65 18.75 -24.37
CA HIS A 125 -18.30 20.03 -24.08
C HIS A 125 -17.48 20.82 -23.05
N GLY A 126 -17.19 22.08 -23.39
CA GLY A 126 -16.52 23.03 -22.50
C GLY A 126 -17.41 23.52 -21.34
N ARG A 127 -16.83 24.36 -20.48
CA ARG A 127 -17.63 25.09 -19.48
C ARG A 127 -18.44 26.18 -20.18
N SER A 128 -19.54 26.62 -19.56
CA SER A 128 -20.28 27.80 -20.03
C SER A 128 -19.39 29.06 -19.96
N VAL A 129 -19.32 29.81 -21.07
CA VAL A 129 -18.45 30.99 -21.25
C VAL A 129 -19.23 32.31 -21.24
N GLU A 130 -20.56 32.27 -21.30
CA GLU A 130 -21.43 33.44 -21.45
C GLU A 130 -21.20 34.51 -20.37
N LYS A 131 -21.12 34.09 -19.10
CA LYS A 131 -20.86 35.01 -17.99
C LYS A 131 -19.42 35.56 -17.97
N SER A 132 -18.48 34.90 -18.66
CA SER A 132 -17.10 35.38 -18.84
C SER A 132 -17.09 36.49 -19.87
N TRP A 133 -17.75 36.28 -21.01
CA TRP A 133 -17.85 37.26 -22.09
C TRP A 133 -18.55 38.55 -21.67
N VAL A 134 -19.66 38.46 -20.93
CA VAL A 134 -20.40 39.65 -20.44
C VAL A 134 -19.55 40.48 -19.46
N ARG A 135 -18.62 39.85 -18.74
CA ARG A 135 -17.76 40.52 -17.75
C ARG A 135 -16.39 40.92 -18.30
N GLY A 136 -16.18 40.80 -19.62
CA GLY A 136 -14.91 41.16 -20.26
C GLY A 136 -13.74 40.25 -19.90
N GLY A 137 -14.02 39.02 -19.45
CA GLY A 137 -12.98 38.00 -19.27
C GLY A 137 -12.49 37.50 -20.63
N ALA A 138 -11.17 37.51 -20.82
CA ALA A 138 -10.45 37.10 -22.03
C ALA A 138 -11.02 35.83 -22.71
#